data_AF-A0A963NTX9-F1
#
_entry.id   AF-A0A963NTX9-F1
#
_cell.length_a   1.000
_cell.length_b   1.000
_cell.length_c   1.000
_cell.angle_alpha   90.00
_cell.angle_beta   90.00
_cell.angle_gamma   90.00
#
_symmetry.space_group_name_H-M   'P 1'
#
loop_
_entity.id
_entity.type
_entity.pdbx_description
1 polymer ?
#
loop_
_entity_poly.entity_id
_entity_poly.type
_entity_poly.pdbx_seq_one_letter_code
_entity_poly.pdbx_strand_id
1 'polypeptide(L)'
;MATLVAPYFPIIYVRGYAMTSAEIADAVSSPYMGFNVGATKLRQAWDGQVRRHVFESPLVRLMKDCGYRDIYADGAEMAGPVPARSVVIYRYYDSADPDLGGGKVLSITAAAEGLRDLIHQLRTQVCGTDAQALQHFKVHLVAHSMGGLVCRCFLQNDAISTPDDRALVSKVFTYATPHNGIEMAGLNVPALLGLWDMNNFNRKVMAGYLGLPEGSGRVDSLAGKFDPQRFFCLVGTNHRDYPVALGLSRALAGEMSDGLVQIANATVQGAPRAFAYRSHSGPYGVVNSEEGYQNLVRFLFGDLRVDGVLEVDALPLPPSVQRAKEAGQQVRASYYFEATVAPRGATHYTLTERRCDTYSAVLRSFDELLRLDRAGRDAPHSPVLFSVFLDTSKITVGKTVVFSVELAVSTTGYSIDQKLWLDQHVEGEYLFRNTLTLRATPTADGWNVRYLYTDERWSEGTGTLAEWDGAYYWIALTSHKGFKARLRLDLQRIVPEPGA
;
A
#
# COMPACT_ATOMS: atom_id res chain seq x y z
N MET A 1 22.72 27.19 -5.45
CA MET A 1 22.29 26.29 -4.37
C MET A 1 20.94 25.69 -4.76
N ALA A 2 20.71 24.40 -4.53
CA ALA A 2 19.44 23.77 -4.90
C ALA A 2 18.35 24.23 -3.92
N THR A 3 17.32 24.91 -4.40
CA THR A 3 16.19 25.33 -3.56
C THR A 3 15.38 24.10 -3.15
N LEU A 4 15.35 23.78 -1.86
CA LEU A 4 14.41 22.81 -1.29
C LEU A 4 12.99 23.40 -1.39
N VAL A 5 12.11 22.75 -2.13
CA VAL A 5 10.72 23.20 -2.32
C VAL A 5 9.81 22.01 -2.08
N ALA A 6 9.05 22.04 -0.98
CA ALA A 6 8.03 21.04 -0.70
C ALA A 6 7.02 20.95 -1.87
N PRO A 7 6.56 19.74 -2.24
CA PRO A 7 6.81 18.45 -1.61
C PRO A 7 8.04 17.70 -2.15
N TYR A 8 8.99 18.37 -2.83
CA TYR A 8 10.14 17.70 -3.47
C TYR A 8 11.37 17.71 -2.58
N PHE A 9 11.70 16.54 -2.04
CA PHE A 9 12.85 16.27 -1.17
C PHE A 9 13.67 15.09 -1.71
N PRO A 10 14.94 14.90 -1.28
CA PRO A 10 15.70 13.70 -1.63
C PRO A 10 14.93 12.43 -1.30
N ILE A 11 14.93 11.47 -2.22
CA ILE A 11 14.35 10.14 -2.04
C ILE A 11 15.48 9.17 -1.72
N ILE A 12 15.38 8.47 -0.59
CA ILE A 12 16.25 7.35 -0.25
C ILE A 12 15.49 6.06 -0.55
N TYR A 13 15.96 5.30 -1.53
CA TYR A 13 15.47 3.96 -1.82
C TYR A 13 16.15 2.94 -0.92
N VAL A 14 15.38 2.26 -0.07
CA VAL A 14 15.84 1.22 0.86
C VAL A 14 15.32 -0.13 0.38
N ARG A 15 16.12 -0.81 -0.45
CA ARG A 15 15.76 -2.15 -0.93
C ARG A 15 15.77 -3.14 0.22
N GLY A 16 14.80 -4.05 0.23
CA GLY A 16 14.87 -5.31 0.96
C GLY A 16 14.83 -6.48 -0.02
N TYR A 17 15.13 -7.66 0.52
CA TYR A 17 15.04 -8.96 -0.15
C TYR A 17 16.16 -9.30 -1.14
N ALA A 18 17.09 -10.09 -0.60
CA ALA A 18 17.89 -11.08 -1.27
C ALA A 18 18.02 -12.27 -0.28
N MET A 19 17.36 -13.40 -0.57
CA MET A 19 17.29 -14.58 0.29
C MET A 19 18.57 -15.42 0.27
N THR A 20 19.37 -15.28 -0.78
CA THR A 20 20.59 -16.04 -0.96
C THR A 20 21.78 -15.11 -1.18
N SER A 21 22.99 -15.60 -0.88
CA SER A 21 24.22 -14.86 -1.21
C SER A 21 24.31 -14.53 -2.71
N ALA A 22 23.74 -15.39 -3.58
CA ALA A 22 23.67 -15.13 -5.02
C ALA A 22 22.73 -13.96 -5.36
N GLU A 23 21.58 -13.84 -4.70
CA GLU A 23 20.67 -12.71 -4.88
C GLU A 23 21.27 -11.41 -4.31
N ILE A 24 22.05 -11.50 -3.23
CA ILE A 24 22.78 -10.34 -2.68
C ILE A 24 23.82 -9.87 -3.68
N ALA A 25 24.64 -10.80 -4.20
CA ALA A 25 25.65 -10.51 -5.21
C ALA A 25 25.03 -9.88 -6.47
N ASP A 26 23.89 -10.40 -6.97
CA ASP A 26 23.18 -9.83 -8.12
C ASP A 26 22.66 -8.41 -7.82
N ALA A 27 22.08 -8.19 -6.64
CA ALA A 27 21.62 -6.86 -6.24
C ALA A 27 22.77 -5.86 -6.13
N VAL A 28 23.86 -6.23 -5.46
CA VAL A 28 25.08 -5.42 -5.26
C VAL A 28 25.76 -5.12 -6.59
N SER A 29 25.75 -6.07 -7.54
CA SER A 29 26.29 -5.91 -8.89
C SER A 29 25.51 -4.93 -9.76
N SER A 30 24.38 -4.38 -9.28
CA SER A 30 23.60 -3.37 -9.99
C SER A 30 23.63 -2.01 -9.29
N PRO A 31 23.80 -0.88 -10.02
CA PRO A 31 23.94 0.44 -9.41
C PRO A 31 22.67 0.88 -8.68
N TYR A 32 21.50 0.53 -9.20
CA TYR A 32 20.21 0.97 -8.65
C TYR A 32 19.50 -0.09 -7.81
N MET A 33 20.15 -1.23 -7.55
CA MET A 33 19.58 -2.35 -6.83
C MET A 33 18.15 -2.64 -7.30
N GLY A 34 17.93 -2.77 -8.61
CA GLY A 34 16.63 -3.11 -9.18
C GLY A 34 15.57 -1.99 -9.24
N PHE A 35 15.80 -0.81 -8.66
CA PHE A 35 14.85 0.32 -8.76
C PHE A 35 14.73 0.89 -10.19
N ASN A 36 15.69 0.55 -11.04
CA ASN A 36 15.73 0.85 -12.47
C ASN A 36 15.11 -0.25 -13.36
N VAL A 37 14.59 -1.33 -12.77
CA VAL A 37 14.04 -2.46 -13.54
C VAL A 37 12.60 -2.14 -13.95
N GLY A 38 12.34 -2.22 -15.25
CA GLY A 38 11.03 -2.03 -15.85
C GLY A 38 10.32 -3.35 -16.20
N ALA A 39 9.21 -3.24 -16.92
CA ALA A 39 8.48 -4.37 -17.48
C ALA A 39 8.02 -4.08 -18.90
N THR A 40 8.13 -5.06 -19.82
CA THR A 40 7.74 -4.90 -21.24
C THR A 40 6.49 -5.68 -21.64
N LYS A 41 5.85 -6.37 -20.68
CA LYS A 41 4.73 -7.28 -20.91
C LYS A 41 3.49 -6.73 -20.20
N LEU A 42 2.38 -6.55 -20.91
CA LEU A 42 1.04 -6.46 -20.32
C LEU A 42 0.14 -7.53 -20.92
N ARG A 43 -0.96 -7.83 -20.23
CA ARG A 43 -1.97 -8.77 -20.70
C ARG A 43 -2.56 -8.36 -22.05
N GLN A 44 -3.03 -9.40 -22.72
CA GLN A 44 -3.73 -9.47 -24.00
C GLN A 44 -4.61 -8.24 -24.31
N ALA A 45 -4.45 -7.67 -25.50
CA ALA A 45 -5.29 -6.61 -26.02
C ALA A 45 -6.67 -7.14 -26.47
N TRP A 46 -7.57 -6.23 -26.83
CA TRP A 46 -8.96 -6.54 -27.22
C TRP A 46 -9.08 -7.49 -28.42
N ASP A 47 -8.03 -7.61 -29.23
CA ASP A 47 -7.91 -8.49 -30.40
C ASP A 47 -7.32 -9.87 -30.06
N GLY A 48 -7.08 -10.16 -28.78
CA GLY A 48 -6.49 -11.42 -28.35
C GLY A 48 -4.96 -11.47 -28.47
N GLN A 49 -4.26 -10.41 -28.91
CA GLN A 49 -2.80 -10.40 -29.00
C GLN A 49 -2.14 -9.81 -27.75
N VAL A 50 -1.03 -10.40 -27.30
CA VAL A 50 -0.19 -9.78 -26.26
C VAL A 50 0.51 -8.57 -26.86
N ARG A 51 0.14 -7.36 -26.41
CA ARG A 51 0.81 -6.13 -26.83
C ARG A 51 1.98 -5.82 -25.89
N ARG A 52 3.08 -5.35 -26.48
CA ARG A 52 4.22 -4.82 -25.74
C ARG A 52 3.78 -3.53 -25.03
N HIS A 53 3.86 -3.52 -23.72
CA HIS A 53 3.67 -2.33 -22.89
C HIS A 53 4.97 -2.06 -22.16
N VAL A 54 5.50 -0.85 -22.26
CA VAL A 54 6.77 -0.51 -21.64
C VAL A 54 6.51 0.31 -20.38
N PHE A 55 6.72 -0.31 -19.23
CA PHE A 55 6.93 0.38 -17.96
C PHE A 55 8.44 0.51 -17.75
N GLU A 56 8.95 1.74 -17.63
CA GLU A 56 10.41 2.00 -17.67
C GLU A 56 11.14 1.72 -16.35
N SER A 57 10.41 1.65 -15.23
CA SER A 57 10.85 1.59 -13.82
C SER A 57 10.48 2.85 -13.02
N PRO A 58 10.32 2.75 -11.69
CA PRO A 58 10.12 3.91 -10.84
C PRO A 58 11.24 4.95 -10.95
N LEU A 59 12.51 4.53 -11.00
CA LEU A 59 13.65 5.45 -11.10
C LEU A 59 13.58 6.31 -12.37
N VAL A 60 13.48 5.68 -13.54
CA VAL A 60 13.46 6.38 -14.82
C VAL A 60 12.25 7.33 -14.89
N ARG A 61 11.09 6.89 -14.38
CA ARG A 61 9.88 7.69 -14.37
C ARG A 61 9.96 8.86 -13.38
N LEU A 62 10.58 8.71 -12.22
CA LEU A 62 10.88 9.83 -11.31
C LEU A 62 11.78 10.89 -11.97
N MET A 63 12.78 10.45 -12.73
CA MET A 63 13.66 11.37 -13.47
C MET A 63 12.90 12.13 -14.56
N LYS A 64 12.09 11.41 -15.36
CA LYS A 64 11.36 12.00 -16.50
C LYS A 64 10.15 12.84 -16.08
N ASP A 65 9.34 12.35 -15.17
CA ASP A 65 8.06 12.96 -14.81
C ASP A 65 8.21 14.00 -13.69
N CYS A 66 9.18 13.82 -12.78
CA CYS A 66 9.32 14.64 -11.57
C CYS A 66 10.64 15.43 -11.51
N GLY A 67 11.54 15.24 -12.49
CA GLY A 67 12.81 15.97 -12.57
C GLY A 67 13.84 15.55 -11.52
N TYR A 68 13.74 14.33 -10.99
CA TYR A 68 14.75 13.76 -10.10
C TYR A 68 16.02 13.38 -10.85
N ARG A 69 17.13 13.24 -10.12
CA ARG A 69 18.43 12.75 -10.63
C ARG A 69 19.02 11.72 -9.67
N ASP A 70 19.77 10.76 -10.17
CA ASP A 70 20.65 9.95 -9.31
C ASP A 70 21.83 10.79 -8.80
N ILE A 71 22.65 10.17 -7.94
CA ILE A 71 23.85 10.77 -7.36
C ILE A 71 25.14 10.12 -7.86
N TYR A 72 25.11 9.53 -9.06
CA TYR A 72 26.27 8.90 -9.66
C TYR A 72 26.92 9.84 -10.69
N ALA A 73 28.23 10.01 -10.60
CA ALA A 73 29.02 10.80 -11.54
C ALA A 73 30.38 10.13 -11.76
N ASP A 74 30.81 10.02 -13.02
CA ASP A 74 32.13 9.48 -13.40
C ASP A 74 32.44 8.08 -12.82
N GLY A 75 31.41 7.25 -12.65
CA GLY A 75 31.54 5.89 -12.11
C GLY A 75 31.62 5.81 -10.57
N ALA A 76 31.38 6.91 -9.85
CA ALA A 76 31.39 6.96 -8.40
C ALA A 76 30.11 7.62 -7.83
N GLU A 77 29.86 7.40 -6.54
CA GLU A 77 28.89 8.21 -5.79
C GLU A 77 29.44 9.62 -5.55
N MET A 78 28.58 10.61 -5.71
CA MET A 78 28.95 12.00 -5.48
C MET A 78 29.32 12.24 -4.02
N ALA A 79 30.59 12.58 -3.77
CA ALA A 79 31.04 13.03 -2.45
C ALA A 79 30.67 14.51 -2.17
N GLY A 80 30.49 15.31 -3.21
CA GLY A 80 30.22 16.75 -3.15
C GLY A 80 28.72 17.12 -3.04
N PRO A 81 28.36 18.36 -3.39
CA PRO A 81 26.98 18.84 -3.31
C PRO A 81 26.01 18.02 -4.16
N VAL A 82 24.87 17.67 -3.58
CA VAL A 82 23.82 16.84 -4.22
C VAL A 82 22.58 17.71 -4.50
N PRO A 83 21.89 17.54 -5.65
CA PRO A 83 20.64 18.24 -5.91
C PRO A 83 19.54 17.89 -4.91
N ALA A 84 18.70 18.85 -4.53
CA ALA A 84 17.56 18.62 -3.64
C ALA A 84 16.55 17.58 -4.18
N ARG A 85 16.43 17.45 -5.51
CA ARG A 85 15.65 16.38 -6.16
C ARG A 85 16.58 15.25 -6.59
N SER A 86 17.07 14.51 -5.60
CA SER A 86 17.95 13.35 -5.81
C SER A 86 17.26 12.04 -5.44
N VAL A 87 17.63 10.96 -6.13
CA VAL A 87 17.33 9.58 -5.74
C VAL A 87 18.63 8.93 -5.31
N VAL A 88 18.66 8.47 -4.07
CA VAL A 88 19.81 7.86 -3.42
C VAL A 88 19.47 6.41 -3.12
N ILE A 89 20.35 5.49 -3.48
CA ILE A 89 20.17 4.07 -3.18
C ILE A 89 20.90 3.79 -1.88
N TYR A 90 20.19 3.33 -0.85
CA TYR A 90 20.86 2.96 0.40
C TYR A 90 21.45 1.55 0.28
N ARG A 91 22.75 1.49 -0.03
CA ARG A 91 23.47 0.26 -0.39
C ARG A 91 23.99 -0.56 0.80
N TYR A 92 23.19 -0.72 1.85
CA TYR A 92 23.63 -1.41 3.09
C TYR A 92 24.00 -2.89 2.88
N TYR A 93 23.58 -3.51 1.76
CA TYR A 93 23.99 -4.85 1.37
C TYR A 93 25.44 -4.94 0.88
N ASP A 94 26.10 -3.85 0.51
CA ASP A 94 27.49 -3.90 0.02
C ASP A 94 28.44 -4.46 1.10
N SER A 95 28.13 -4.25 2.39
CA SER A 95 28.86 -4.84 3.54
C SER A 95 28.91 -6.37 3.54
N ALA A 96 27.92 -7.00 2.93
CA ALA A 96 27.73 -8.44 2.86
C ALA A 96 28.42 -9.10 1.67
N ASP A 97 28.76 -8.30 0.68
CA ASP A 97 29.52 -8.73 -0.47
C ASP A 97 31.00 -8.85 -0.06
N PRO A 98 31.67 -9.99 -0.31
CA PRO A 98 33.08 -10.15 0.04
C PRO A 98 34.04 -9.23 -0.72
N ASP A 99 33.66 -8.76 -1.91
CA ASP A 99 34.51 -7.91 -2.75
C ASP A 99 34.39 -6.43 -2.37
N LEU A 100 33.22 -6.01 -1.87
CA LEU A 100 32.97 -4.63 -1.44
C LEU A 100 33.01 -4.42 0.09
N GLY A 101 32.88 -5.49 0.86
CA GLY A 101 32.63 -5.44 2.29
C GLY A 101 33.30 -6.54 3.11
N GLY A 102 32.74 -6.81 4.29
CA GLY A 102 33.28 -7.80 5.23
C GLY A 102 32.71 -9.21 5.06
N GLY A 103 31.88 -9.45 4.02
CA GLY A 103 31.15 -10.70 3.83
C GLY A 103 30.09 -10.96 4.90
N LYS A 104 29.81 -9.98 5.78
CA LYS A 104 28.86 -10.07 6.88
C LYS A 104 27.73 -9.13 6.63
N VAL A 105 26.53 -9.66 6.66
CA VAL A 105 25.37 -8.86 6.37
C VAL A 105 24.86 -8.18 7.66
N LEU A 106 24.39 -6.94 7.55
CA LEU A 106 24.03 -6.10 8.70
C LEU A 106 22.69 -6.47 9.33
N SER A 107 22.63 -6.46 10.67
CA SER A 107 21.37 -6.55 11.39
C SER A 107 20.44 -5.37 11.04
N ILE A 108 19.14 -5.50 11.30
CA ILE A 108 18.18 -4.41 11.10
C ILE A 108 18.56 -3.15 11.89
N THR A 109 19.11 -3.30 13.10
CA THR A 109 19.57 -2.16 13.92
C THR A 109 20.76 -1.47 13.28
N ALA A 110 21.81 -2.20 12.87
CA ALA A 110 22.98 -1.63 12.23
C ALA A 110 22.64 -0.98 10.87
N ALA A 111 21.76 -1.61 10.09
CA ALA A 111 21.26 -1.01 8.85
C ALA A 111 20.45 0.27 9.11
N ALA A 112 19.71 0.35 10.22
CA ALA A 112 18.97 1.55 10.59
C ALA A 112 19.88 2.68 11.12
N GLU A 113 20.97 2.34 11.80
CA GLU A 113 22.04 3.29 12.17
C GLU A 113 22.70 3.90 10.93
N GLY A 114 23.08 3.07 9.96
CA GLY A 114 23.62 3.57 8.69
C GLY A 114 22.62 4.42 7.89
N LEU A 115 21.31 4.13 8.01
CA LEU A 115 20.27 4.98 7.39
C LEU A 115 20.22 6.36 8.05
N ARG A 116 20.31 6.44 9.38
CA ARG A 116 20.42 7.72 10.10
C ARG A 116 21.64 8.50 9.60
N ASP A 117 22.79 7.84 9.52
CA ASP A 117 24.04 8.49 9.14
C ASP A 117 23.97 9.01 7.68
N LEU A 118 23.37 8.24 6.77
CA LEU A 118 23.11 8.66 5.39
C LEU A 118 22.19 9.90 5.31
N ILE A 119 21.13 9.97 6.14
CA ILE A 119 20.23 11.13 6.16
C ILE A 119 20.99 12.39 6.57
N HIS A 120 21.87 12.32 7.57
CA HIS A 120 22.69 13.46 7.99
C HIS A 120 23.75 13.84 6.96
N GLN A 121 24.34 12.86 6.27
CA GLN A 121 25.24 13.12 5.15
C GLN A 121 24.50 13.87 4.04
N LEU A 122 23.32 13.40 3.63
CA LEU A 122 22.52 14.06 2.59
C LEU A 122 22.07 15.45 3.01
N ARG A 123 21.71 15.66 4.28
CA ARG A 123 21.41 16.99 4.81
C ARG A 123 22.57 17.95 4.57
N THR A 124 23.79 17.50 4.84
CA THR A 124 25.02 18.28 4.60
C THR A 124 25.27 18.50 3.11
N GLN A 125 25.17 17.46 2.28
CA GLN A 125 25.45 17.54 0.83
C GLN A 125 24.42 18.39 0.07
N VAL A 126 23.16 18.40 0.48
CA VAL A 126 22.10 19.16 -0.17
C VAL A 126 22.08 20.62 0.30
N CYS A 127 22.25 20.86 1.61
CA CYS A 127 22.09 22.20 2.18
C CYS A 127 23.40 22.98 2.25
N GLY A 128 24.56 22.31 2.33
CA GLY A 128 25.83 22.96 2.62
C GLY A 128 25.75 23.76 3.92
N THR A 129 26.07 25.05 3.87
CA THR A 129 26.02 25.98 5.01
C THR A 129 24.78 26.87 5.04
N ASP A 130 23.79 26.64 4.15
CA ASP A 130 22.56 27.41 4.11
C ASP A 130 21.65 27.04 5.29
N ALA A 131 21.52 27.96 6.25
CA ALA A 131 20.72 27.78 7.46
C ALA A 131 19.23 27.54 7.16
N GLN A 132 18.67 28.20 6.14
CA GLN A 132 17.27 28.04 5.76
C GLN A 132 17.06 26.65 5.14
N ALA A 133 17.96 26.24 4.24
CA ALA A 133 17.93 24.89 3.67
C ALA A 133 18.06 23.80 4.75
N LEU A 134 18.96 23.99 5.73
CA LEU A 134 19.15 23.06 6.85
C LEU A 134 17.92 22.92 7.73
N GLN A 135 17.13 23.98 7.90
CA GLN A 135 15.89 24.00 8.68
C GLN A 135 14.75 23.28 7.95
N HIS A 136 14.61 23.51 6.64
CA HIS A 136 13.56 22.90 5.83
C HIS A 136 13.92 21.52 5.27
N PHE A 137 15.14 21.04 5.48
CA PHE A 137 15.59 19.75 4.96
C PHE A 137 14.70 18.62 5.46
N LYS A 138 14.21 17.83 4.52
CA LYS A 138 13.57 16.54 4.76
C LYS A 138 14.07 15.53 3.74
N VAL A 139 13.74 14.26 3.96
CA VAL A 139 13.86 13.18 2.98
C VAL A 139 12.55 12.41 2.85
N HIS A 140 12.35 11.76 1.71
CA HIS A 140 11.37 10.69 1.55
C HIS A 140 12.06 9.34 1.61
N LEU A 141 11.48 8.39 2.34
CA LEU A 141 11.96 7.01 2.38
C LEU A 141 11.05 6.16 1.49
N VAL A 142 11.63 5.48 0.51
CA VAL A 142 10.93 4.55 -0.37
C VAL A 142 11.54 3.18 -0.17
N ALA A 143 10.80 2.27 0.44
CA ALA A 143 11.35 1.00 0.88
C ALA A 143 10.63 -0.18 0.25
N HIS A 144 11.35 -1.27 0.04
CA HIS A 144 10.78 -2.53 -0.46
C HIS A 144 11.07 -3.65 0.53
N SER A 145 10.09 -4.54 0.75
CA SER A 145 10.25 -5.74 1.57
C SER A 145 10.86 -5.41 2.95
N MET A 146 11.92 -6.11 3.36
CA MET A 146 12.67 -5.88 4.61
C MET A 146 13.21 -4.45 4.77
N GLY A 147 13.46 -3.71 3.69
CA GLY A 147 13.90 -2.31 3.79
C GLY A 147 12.90 -1.42 4.52
N GLY A 148 11.60 -1.76 4.48
CA GLY A 148 10.59 -1.08 5.28
C GLY A 148 10.73 -1.33 6.79
N LEU A 149 11.31 -2.47 7.20
CA LEU A 149 11.63 -2.76 8.60
C LEU A 149 12.86 -1.99 9.07
N VAL A 150 13.84 -1.77 8.19
CA VAL A 150 14.98 -0.86 8.45
C VAL A 150 14.48 0.56 8.66
N CYS A 151 13.60 1.05 7.77
CA CYS A 151 12.97 2.36 7.93
C CYS A 151 12.19 2.46 9.25
N ARG A 152 11.41 1.43 9.59
CA ARG A 152 10.65 1.42 10.85
C ARG A 152 11.52 1.34 12.09
N CYS A 153 12.60 0.56 12.07
CA CYS A 153 13.60 0.53 13.14
C CYS A 153 14.18 1.94 13.36
N PHE A 154 14.59 2.63 12.30
CA PHE A 154 15.01 4.02 12.35
C PHE A 154 13.90 4.95 12.88
N LEU A 155 12.64 4.75 12.53
CA LEU A 155 11.55 5.64 12.96
C LEU A 155 11.00 5.37 14.36
N GLN A 156 11.30 4.22 14.96
CA GLN A 156 10.67 3.76 16.20
C GLN A 156 11.66 3.45 17.33
N ASN A 157 12.89 3.03 17.04
CA ASN A 157 13.80 2.59 18.08
C ASN A 157 14.60 3.76 18.65
N ASP A 158 14.39 4.07 19.94
CA ASP A 158 15.05 5.19 20.62
C ASP A 158 16.55 4.97 20.85
N ALA A 159 17.04 3.73 20.74
CA ALA A 159 18.48 3.45 20.74
C ALA A 159 19.16 3.81 19.41
N ILE A 160 18.37 3.94 18.33
CA ILE A 160 18.88 4.15 16.97
C ILE A 160 18.76 5.62 16.56
N SER A 161 17.64 6.26 16.88
CA SER A 161 17.33 7.63 16.44
C SER A 161 16.63 8.45 17.53
N THR A 162 16.83 9.75 17.46
CA THR A 162 16.17 10.76 18.28
C THR A 162 14.90 11.29 17.59
N PRO A 163 14.03 12.02 18.31
CA PRO A 163 12.91 12.73 17.69
C PRO A 163 13.35 13.69 16.56
N ASP A 164 14.49 14.36 16.71
CA ASP A 164 15.02 15.29 15.70
C ASP A 164 15.46 14.55 14.43
N ASP A 165 16.07 13.37 14.57
CA ASP A 165 16.41 12.51 13.43
C ASP A 165 15.15 12.10 12.66
N ARG A 166 14.12 11.66 13.39
CA ARG A 166 12.83 11.24 12.81
C ARG A 166 12.12 12.38 12.11
N ALA A 167 12.27 13.60 12.64
CA ALA A 167 11.69 14.80 12.04
C ALA A 167 12.30 15.14 10.67
N LEU A 168 13.47 14.61 10.31
CA LEU A 168 14.06 14.75 8.97
C LEU A 168 13.31 13.91 7.92
N VAL A 169 12.43 12.99 8.29
CA VAL A 169 11.63 12.20 7.34
C VAL A 169 10.28 12.85 7.10
N SER A 170 10.01 13.24 5.85
CA SER A 170 8.72 13.80 5.45
C SER A 170 7.67 12.73 5.23
N LYS A 171 7.95 11.71 4.42
CA LYS A 171 7.01 10.63 4.07
C LYS A 171 7.74 9.32 3.86
N VAL A 172 7.05 8.21 4.15
CA VAL A 172 7.55 6.85 3.93
C VAL A 172 6.61 6.08 3.02
N PHE A 173 7.11 5.53 1.94
CA PHE A 173 6.36 4.64 1.05
C PHE A 173 6.96 3.24 1.12
N THR A 174 6.13 2.23 1.35
CA THR A 174 6.58 0.82 1.42
C THR A 174 5.93 -0.04 0.34
N TYR A 175 6.77 -0.81 -0.35
CA TYR A 175 6.39 -1.87 -1.27
C TYR A 175 6.49 -3.22 -0.55
N ALA A 176 5.36 -3.90 -0.35
CA ALA A 176 5.33 -5.29 0.12
C ALA A 176 6.14 -5.58 1.41
N THR A 177 6.18 -4.64 2.35
CA THR A 177 6.91 -4.86 3.61
C THR A 177 6.11 -5.76 4.57
N PRO A 178 6.73 -6.80 5.17
CA PRO A 178 6.10 -7.65 6.18
C PRO A 178 6.02 -6.94 7.56
N HIS A 179 5.17 -5.92 7.65
CA HIS A 179 5.04 -5.06 8.83
C HIS A 179 4.68 -5.80 10.13
N ASN A 180 3.96 -6.92 10.03
CA ASN A 180 3.63 -7.78 11.17
C ASN A 180 4.34 -9.14 11.13
N GLY A 181 5.47 -9.22 10.43
CA GLY A 181 6.24 -10.45 10.24
C GLY A 181 5.72 -11.33 9.11
N ILE A 182 6.34 -12.50 8.98
CA ILE A 182 5.99 -13.53 8.01
C ILE A 182 5.61 -14.78 8.79
N GLU A 183 4.49 -15.40 8.42
CA GLU A 183 4.06 -16.68 8.95
C GLU A 183 4.14 -17.73 7.84
N MET A 184 4.80 -18.85 8.12
CA MET A 184 4.89 -19.99 7.20
C MET A 184 4.28 -21.22 7.89
N ALA A 185 3.01 -21.49 7.61
CA ALA A 185 2.25 -22.72 7.92
C ALA A 185 2.57 -23.47 9.25
N GLY A 186 2.88 -22.76 10.34
CA GLY A 186 3.07 -23.35 11.68
C GLY A 186 4.23 -24.35 11.84
N LEU A 187 5.13 -24.49 10.87
CA LEU A 187 6.24 -25.45 10.89
C LEU A 187 7.57 -24.77 10.52
N ASN A 188 8.64 -25.14 11.23
CA ASN A 188 9.99 -24.74 10.88
C ASN A 188 10.36 -25.31 9.51
N VAL A 189 10.53 -24.43 8.52
CA VAL A 189 11.10 -24.76 7.22
C VAL A 189 12.57 -25.21 7.44
N PRO A 190 13.08 -26.24 6.74
CA PRO A 190 14.47 -26.67 6.88
C PRO A 190 15.44 -25.52 6.62
N ALA A 191 16.52 -25.43 7.41
CA ALA A 191 17.55 -24.39 7.36
C ALA A 191 18.30 -24.23 6.01
N LEU A 192 17.88 -24.97 4.98
CA LEU A 192 18.46 -24.97 3.64
C LEU A 192 18.02 -23.77 2.76
N LEU A 193 17.09 -22.92 3.23
CA LEU A 193 16.48 -21.83 2.43
C LEU A 193 17.00 -20.40 2.70
N GLY A 194 18.16 -20.22 3.33
CA GLY A 194 18.93 -18.98 3.15
C GLY A 194 19.68 -18.46 4.37
N LEU A 195 20.86 -17.90 4.11
CA LEU A 195 21.87 -17.38 5.03
C LEU A 195 21.46 -16.11 5.80
N TRP A 196 20.17 -15.92 6.07
CA TRP A 196 19.67 -14.83 6.88
C TRP A 196 18.53 -15.24 7.79
N ASP A 197 18.73 -14.90 9.06
CA ASP A 197 17.99 -15.40 10.21
C ASP A 197 16.48 -15.16 10.03
N MET A 198 15.72 -16.23 9.73
CA MET A 198 14.25 -16.22 9.65
C MET A 198 13.62 -15.54 10.89
N ASN A 199 14.37 -15.51 11.99
CA ASN A 199 14.14 -14.72 13.18
C ASN A 199 13.82 -13.24 12.93
N ASN A 200 14.38 -12.57 11.91
CA ASN A 200 14.13 -11.14 11.66
C ASN A 200 12.65 -10.81 11.36
N PHE A 201 11.87 -11.80 10.92
CA PHE A 201 10.42 -11.68 10.67
C PHE A 201 9.57 -12.30 11.79
N ASN A 202 10.21 -12.84 12.84
CA ASN A 202 9.52 -13.32 14.02
C ASN A 202 9.11 -12.14 14.92
N ARG A 203 7.83 -12.05 15.27
CA ARG A 203 7.28 -10.92 16.04
C ARG A 203 8.03 -10.62 17.34
N LYS A 204 8.57 -11.62 18.04
CA LYS A 204 9.36 -11.41 19.26
C LYS A 204 10.64 -10.64 18.97
N VAL A 205 11.35 -11.03 17.91
CA VAL A 205 12.59 -10.37 17.47
C VAL A 205 12.29 -8.99 16.89
N MET A 206 11.22 -8.89 16.10
CA MET A 206 10.71 -7.61 15.57
C MET A 206 10.42 -6.62 16.69
N ALA A 207 9.75 -7.04 17.76
CA ALA A 207 9.46 -6.17 18.89
C ALA A 207 10.74 -5.56 19.48
N GLY A 208 11.81 -6.36 19.58
CA GLY A 208 13.12 -5.89 20.05
C GLY A 208 13.71 -4.78 19.20
N TYR A 209 13.93 -5.02 17.90
CA TYR A 209 14.57 -3.99 17.05
C TYR A 209 13.63 -2.82 16.69
N LEU A 210 12.30 -2.98 16.74
CA LEU A 210 11.34 -1.89 16.56
C LEU A 210 11.12 -1.07 17.84
N GLY A 211 11.69 -1.46 18.98
CA GLY A 211 11.48 -0.79 20.26
C GLY A 211 10.04 -0.87 20.75
N LEU A 212 9.36 -1.99 20.50
CA LEU A 212 8.02 -2.30 20.98
C LEU A 212 8.07 -3.13 22.27
N PRO A 213 6.99 -3.14 23.09
CA PRO A 213 6.93 -3.96 24.29
C PRO A 213 7.16 -5.45 24.00
N GLU A 214 7.94 -6.13 24.85
CA GLU A 214 8.13 -7.58 24.73
C GLU A 214 6.78 -8.31 24.87
N GLY A 215 6.59 -9.36 24.07
CA GLY A 215 5.34 -10.13 24.06
C GLY A 215 4.18 -9.47 23.29
N SER A 216 4.43 -8.36 22.56
CA SER A 216 3.45 -7.75 21.68
C SER A 216 2.88 -8.77 20.68
N GLY A 217 1.56 -9.01 20.73
CA GLY A 217 0.89 -9.96 19.83
C GLY A 217 0.90 -9.53 18.36
N ARG A 218 0.98 -8.22 18.10
CA ARG A 218 1.24 -7.63 16.78
C ARG A 218 2.36 -6.60 16.89
N VAL A 219 3.09 -6.43 15.80
CA VAL A 219 4.26 -5.54 15.70
C VAL A 219 4.16 -4.55 14.56
N ASP A 220 2.95 -4.28 14.06
CA ASP A 220 2.66 -3.38 12.93
C ASP A 220 2.20 -1.97 13.33
N SER A 221 2.39 -1.59 14.60
CA SER A 221 2.21 -0.21 15.07
C SER A 221 3.50 0.60 14.92
N LEU A 222 3.35 1.92 14.70
CA LEU A 222 4.45 2.89 14.78
C LEU A 222 4.70 3.41 16.21
N ALA A 223 3.97 2.90 17.21
CA ALA A 223 4.09 3.25 18.63
C ALA A 223 4.00 4.75 18.93
N GLY A 224 3.28 5.51 18.09
CA GLY A 224 3.16 6.97 18.24
C GLY A 224 4.43 7.77 17.94
N LYS A 225 5.51 7.13 17.46
CA LYS A 225 6.81 7.76 17.19
C LYS A 225 6.93 8.36 15.79
N PHE A 226 6.03 7.99 14.89
CA PHE A 226 5.89 8.58 13.57
C PHE A 226 4.41 8.58 13.18
N ASP A 227 3.97 9.63 12.50
CA ASP A 227 2.58 9.80 12.06
C ASP A 227 2.22 8.73 11.00
N PRO A 228 1.26 7.82 11.27
CA PRO A 228 0.80 6.85 10.30
C PRO A 228 0.25 7.48 9.01
N GLN A 229 -0.27 8.72 9.03
CA GLN A 229 -0.79 9.37 7.83
C GLN A 229 0.32 9.77 6.84
N ARG A 230 1.58 9.85 7.31
CA ARG A 230 2.78 10.06 6.49
C ARG A 230 3.50 8.75 6.12
N PHE A 231 2.86 7.61 6.35
CA PHE A 231 3.38 6.28 6.03
C PHE A 231 2.41 5.53 5.10
N PHE A 232 2.83 5.14 3.89
CA PHE A 232 1.98 4.45 2.92
C PHE A 232 2.41 2.99 2.74
N CYS A 233 1.43 2.09 2.73
CA CYS A 233 1.64 0.65 2.49
C CYS A 233 1.04 0.23 1.15
N LEU A 234 1.88 -0.06 0.16
CA LEU A 234 1.46 -0.72 -1.06
C LEU A 234 1.65 -2.23 -0.93
N VAL A 235 0.53 -2.96 -1.03
CA VAL A 235 0.45 -4.39 -0.78
C VAL A 235 0.26 -5.15 -2.09
N GLY A 236 1.12 -6.14 -2.35
CA GLY A 236 0.91 -7.10 -3.42
C GLY A 236 -0.15 -8.14 -3.03
N THR A 237 -0.89 -8.66 -4.02
CA THR A 237 -1.94 -9.68 -3.79
C THR A 237 -1.84 -10.87 -4.76
N ASN A 238 -0.77 -10.95 -5.56
CA ASN A 238 -0.60 -12.02 -6.53
C ASN A 238 0.43 -13.06 -6.05
N HIS A 239 -0.07 -14.11 -5.38
CA HIS A 239 0.73 -15.26 -4.97
C HIS A 239 1.15 -16.18 -6.13
N ARG A 240 0.48 -16.11 -7.28
CA ARG A 240 0.67 -17.08 -8.39
C ARG A 240 1.92 -16.80 -9.21
N ASP A 241 2.28 -15.53 -9.37
CA ASP A 241 3.39 -15.08 -10.20
C ASP A 241 4.70 -14.87 -9.40
N TYR A 242 4.85 -15.57 -8.26
CA TYR A 242 6.08 -15.55 -7.45
C TYR A 242 6.88 -16.85 -7.59
N PRO A 243 7.92 -16.89 -8.47
CA PRO A 243 8.65 -18.12 -8.78
C PRO A 243 9.76 -18.47 -7.76
N VAL A 244 10.00 -17.64 -6.75
CA VAL A 244 11.15 -17.79 -5.86
C VAL A 244 11.00 -19.02 -4.97
N ALA A 245 12.07 -19.81 -4.83
CA ALA A 245 12.12 -21.12 -4.18
C ALA A 245 11.24 -22.20 -4.84
N LEU A 246 11.19 -22.27 -6.17
CA LEU A 246 10.44 -23.29 -6.95
C LEU A 246 8.94 -23.38 -6.60
N GLY A 247 8.35 -22.28 -6.08
CA GLY A 247 6.94 -22.25 -5.67
C GLY A 247 6.64 -22.83 -4.28
N LEU A 248 7.65 -23.21 -3.48
CA LEU A 248 7.44 -23.67 -2.09
C LEU A 248 6.91 -22.55 -1.18
N SER A 249 7.35 -21.31 -1.41
CA SER A 249 6.90 -20.10 -0.70
C SER A 249 5.38 -19.88 -0.88
N ARG A 250 4.86 -20.12 -2.10
CA ARG A 250 3.44 -20.02 -2.47
C ARG A 250 2.55 -20.93 -1.63
N ALA A 251 2.99 -22.17 -1.38
CA ALA A 251 2.22 -23.15 -0.62
C ALA A 251 2.15 -22.80 0.87
N LEU A 252 3.09 -22.00 1.38
CA LEU A 252 3.26 -21.72 2.82
C LEU A 252 2.66 -20.37 3.26
N ALA A 253 2.64 -19.37 2.37
CA ALA A 253 2.07 -18.05 2.66
C ALA A 253 0.53 -18.00 2.51
N GLY A 254 -0.06 -18.91 1.75
CA GLY A 254 -1.50 -18.93 1.45
C GLY A 254 -1.92 -17.98 0.32
N GLU A 255 -3.13 -18.14 -0.19
CA GLU A 255 -3.63 -17.44 -1.38
C GLU A 255 -3.82 -15.93 -1.18
N MET A 256 -4.05 -15.48 0.06
CA MET A 256 -4.16 -14.08 0.46
C MET A 256 -2.79 -13.42 0.72
N SER A 257 -1.88 -13.50 -0.25
CA SER A 257 -0.51 -13.00 -0.17
C SER A 257 0.02 -12.49 -1.52
N ASP A 258 1.19 -11.85 -1.51
CA ASP A 258 1.96 -11.52 -2.72
C ASP A 258 2.93 -12.64 -3.15
N GLY A 259 2.77 -13.83 -2.56
CA GLY A 259 3.67 -14.98 -2.73
C GLY A 259 4.69 -15.13 -1.60
N LEU A 260 4.82 -14.14 -0.71
CA LEU A 260 5.68 -14.19 0.47
C LEU A 260 5.00 -13.62 1.71
N VAL A 261 4.45 -12.41 1.60
CA VAL A 261 3.87 -11.66 2.71
C VAL A 261 2.34 -11.75 2.62
N GLN A 262 1.73 -12.27 3.69
CA GLN A 262 0.28 -12.29 3.82
C GLN A 262 -0.29 -10.87 3.91
N ILE A 263 -1.43 -10.64 3.26
CA ILE A 263 -2.15 -9.36 3.26
C ILE A 263 -2.39 -8.85 4.69
N ALA A 264 -2.72 -9.73 5.64
CA ALA A 264 -2.97 -9.40 7.04
C ALA A 264 -1.74 -8.87 7.80
N ASN A 265 -0.54 -9.08 7.26
CA ASN A 265 0.73 -8.66 7.85
C ASN A 265 1.44 -7.56 7.04
N ALA A 266 0.86 -7.11 5.94
CA ALA A 266 1.50 -6.21 4.97
C ALA A 266 1.22 -4.71 5.19
N THR A 267 0.60 -4.32 6.31
CA THR A 267 0.17 -2.94 6.55
C THR A 267 0.53 -2.47 7.95
N VAL A 268 0.85 -1.19 8.09
CA VAL A 268 0.96 -0.50 9.38
C VAL A 268 -0.43 -0.08 9.86
N GLN A 269 -0.66 -0.12 11.18
CA GLN A 269 -1.92 0.32 11.79
C GLN A 269 -2.12 1.83 11.59
N GLY A 270 -3.33 2.23 11.16
CA GLY A 270 -3.67 3.65 10.89
C GLY A 270 -3.08 4.23 9.60
N ALA A 271 -2.14 3.54 8.94
CA ALA A 271 -1.54 3.99 7.69
C ALA A 271 -2.47 3.82 6.48
N PRO A 272 -2.52 4.79 5.55
CA PRO A 272 -3.14 4.59 4.25
C PRO A 272 -2.49 3.44 3.50
N ARG A 273 -3.30 2.73 2.72
CA ARG A 273 -2.89 1.50 2.04
C ARG A 273 -3.60 1.33 0.70
N ALA A 274 -2.88 0.73 -0.24
CA ALA A 274 -3.42 0.29 -1.52
C ALA A 274 -3.00 -1.15 -1.79
N PHE A 275 -3.80 -1.83 -2.60
CA PHE A 275 -3.60 -3.23 -2.97
C PHE A 275 -3.47 -3.32 -4.48
N ALA A 276 -2.46 -4.03 -4.97
CA ALA A 276 -2.24 -4.26 -6.39
C ALA A 276 -2.05 -5.75 -6.65
N TYR A 277 -2.67 -6.27 -7.72
CA TYR A 277 -2.49 -7.65 -8.15
C TYR A 277 -1.11 -7.87 -8.80
N ARG A 278 -0.09 -7.80 -7.94
CA ARG A 278 1.34 -7.89 -8.24
C ARG A 278 2.00 -8.83 -7.23
N SER A 279 3.05 -9.50 -7.67
CA SER A 279 3.84 -10.38 -6.81
C SER A 279 4.82 -9.58 -5.96
N HIS A 280 5.46 -10.23 -4.99
CA HIS A 280 6.41 -9.56 -4.09
C HIS A 280 7.59 -8.93 -4.84
N SER A 281 8.11 -9.63 -5.86
CA SER A 281 9.24 -9.20 -6.70
C SER A 281 9.20 -9.88 -8.08
N GLY A 282 10.20 -9.59 -8.93
CA GLY A 282 10.30 -10.12 -10.29
C GLY A 282 9.63 -9.23 -11.36
N PRO A 283 9.48 -9.74 -12.60
CA PRO A 283 8.93 -8.95 -13.72
C PRO A 283 7.48 -8.48 -13.55
N TYR A 284 6.71 -9.17 -12.70
CA TYR A 284 5.34 -8.79 -12.32
C TYR A 284 5.27 -8.26 -10.87
N GLY A 285 6.42 -7.93 -10.30
CA GLY A 285 6.58 -7.50 -8.93
C GLY A 285 6.00 -6.11 -8.68
N VAL A 286 5.64 -5.84 -7.42
CA VAL A 286 4.99 -4.58 -7.02
C VAL A 286 5.84 -3.33 -7.31
N VAL A 287 7.17 -3.42 -7.21
CA VAL A 287 8.08 -2.30 -7.53
C VAL A 287 8.09 -2.02 -9.04
N ASN A 288 8.06 -3.08 -9.85
CA ASN A 288 8.18 -3.00 -11.31
C ASN A 288 6.80 -2.82 -11.97
N SER A 289 5.93 -2.00 -11.38
CA SER A 289 4.53 -1.87 -11.80
C SER A 289 4.09 -0.41 -11.95
N GLU A 290 3.20 -0.16 -12.92
CA GLU A 290 2.58 1.16 -13.11
C GLU A 290 1.71 1.52 -11.91
N GLU A 291 1.00 0.55 -11.31
CA GLU A 291 0.23 0.74 -10.07
C GLU A 291 1.14 1.23 -8.94
N GLY A 292 2.32 0.62 -8.81
CA GLY A 292 3.29 0.96 -7.78
C GLY A 292 3.90 2.34 -7.95
N TYR A 293 4.21 2.73 -9.18
CA TYR A 293 4.69 4.05 -9.50
C TYR A 293 3.62 5.13 -9.31
N GLN A 294 2.41 4.88 -9.79
CA GLN A 294 1.30 5.85 -9.74
C GLN A 294 0.82 6.10 -8.31
N ASN A 295 0.90 5.12 -7.42
CA ASN A 295 0.69 5.32 -5.97
C ASN A 295 1.86 6.07 -5.33
N LEU A 296 3.12 5.73 -5.66
CA LEU A 296 4.30 6.41 -5.11
C LEU A 296 4.26 7.91 -5.36
N VAL A 297 4.12 8.34 -6.61
CA VAL A 297 4.19 9.77 -6.94
C VAL A 297 3.00 10.56 -6.41
N ARG A 298 1.81 9.95 -6.34
CA ARG A 298 0.62 10.61 -5.78
C ARG A 298 0.68 10.69 -4.26
N PHE A 299 1.21 9.67 -3.58
CA PHE A 299 1.42 9.74 -2.15
C PHE A 299 2.47 10.81 -1.78
N LEU A 300 3.59 10.85 -2.51
CA LEU A 300 4.65 11.82 -2.24
C LEU A 300 4.24 13.24 -2.60
N PHE A 301 3.69 13.46 -3.79
CA PHE A 301 3.53 14.80 -4.38
C PHE A 301 2.08 15.23 -4.64
N GLY A 302 1.11 14.31 -4.54
CA GLY A 302 -0.31 14.62 -4.74
C GLY A 302 -0.87 15.50 -3.62
N ASP A 303 -1.95 16.19 -3.94
CA ASP A 303 -2.55 17.25 -3.12
C ASP A 303 -3.98 16.90 -2.64
N LEU A 304 -4.47 15.70 -2.95
CA LEU A 304 -5.76 15.19 -2.52
C LEU A 304 -5.63 13.74 -2.05
N ARG A 305 -6.17 13.45 -0.86
CA ARG A 305 -6.46 12.09 -0.41
C ARG A 305 -7.96 11.87 -0.35
N VAL A 306 -8.39 10.69 -0.76
CA VAL A 306 -9.76 10.23 -0.59
C VAL A 306 -9.77 8.87 0.08
N ASP A 307 -10.38 8.78 1.26
CA ASP A 307 -10.66 7.52 1.93
C ASP A 307 -12.13 7.13 1.71
N GLY A 308 -12.35 5.86 1.33
CA GLY A 308 -13.68 5.27 1.14
C GLY A 308 -13.95 4.20 2.18
N VAL A 309 -15.01 4.39 2.97
CA VAL A 309 -15.49 3.41 3.95
C VAL A 309 -16.94 3.10 3.67
N LEU A 310 -17.30 1.82 3.65
CA LEU A 310 -18.69 1.42 3.46
C LEU A 310 -19.34 1.17 4.82
N GLU A 311 -20.37 1.94 5.14
CA GLU A 311 -21.19 1.74 6.34
C GLU A 311 -22.43 0.96 5.95
N VAL A 312 -22.58 -0.23 6.53
CA VAL A 312 -23.62 -1.17 6.12
C VAL A 312 -24.80 -1.04 7.07
N ASP A 313 -25.98 -0.71 6.52
CA ASP A 313 -27.22 -0.56 7.29
C ASP A 313 -28.08 -1.84 7.22
N ALA A 314 -28.09 -2.53 6.08
CA ALA A 314 -28.83 -3.77 5.89
C ALA A 314 -28.15 -4.74 4.89
N LEU A 315 -28.01 -5.99 5.33
CA LEU A 315 -27.57 -7.12 4.50
C LEU A 315 -28.74 -8.10 4.35
N PRO A 316 -29.38 -8.16 3.16
CA PRO A 316 -30.53 -9.03 2.97
C PRO A 316 -30.09 -10.49 2.96
N LEU A 317 -30.97 -11.35 3.45
CA LEU A 317 -30.81 -12.81 3.41
C LEU A 317 -31.74 -13.38 2.33
N PRO A 318 -31.35 -14.48 1.66
CA PRO A 318 -32.27 -15.21 0.79
C PRO A 318 -33.57 -15.59 1.53
N PRO A 319 -34.72 -15.68 0.85
CA PRO A 319 -36.01 -15.89 1.51
C PRO A 319 -36.09 -17.13 2.43
N SER A 320 -35.41 -18.22 2.09
CA SER A 320 -35.33 -19.42 2.93
C SER A 320 -34.44 -19.22 4.17
N VAL A 321 -33.30 -18.55 4.02
CA VAL A 321 -32.39 -18.20 5.14
C VAL A 321 -33.04 -17.17 6.07
N GLN A 322 -33.78 -16.22 5.53
CA GLN A 322 -34.55 -15.24 6.31
C GLN A 322 -35.63 -15.94 7.15
N ARG A 323 -36.40 -16.87 6.57
CA ARG A 323 -37.39 -17.68 7.32
C ARG A 323 -36.74 -18.51 8.42
N ALA A 324 -35.60 -19.13 8.15
CA ALA A 324 -34.82 -19.87 9.15
C ALA A 324 -34.44 -18.99 10.35
N LYS A 325 -33.93 -17.78 10.07
CA LYS A 325 -33.59 -16.78 11.09
C LYS A 325 -34.82 -16.35 11.90
N GLU A 326 -35.95 -16.10 11.23
CA GLU A 326 -37.22 -15.74 11.88
C GLU A 326 -37.79 -16.88 12.74
N ALA A 327 -37.53 -18.13 12.36
CA ALA A 327 -37.85 -19.32 13.15
C ALA A 327 -36.90 -19.56 14.34
N GLY A 328 -35.94 -18.67 14.59
CA GLY A 328 -35.00 -18.75 15.72
C GLY A 328 -33.77 -19.63 15.47
N GLN A 329 -33.55 -20.12 14.24
CA GLN A 329 -32.36 -20.90 13.90
C GLN A 329 -31.11 -20.02 13.90
N GLN A 330 -29.95 -20.61 14.20
CA GLN A 330 -28.68 -19.90 14.17
C GLN A 330 -28.22 -19.73 12.73
N VAL A 331 -28.34 -18.51 12.20
CA VAL A 331 -27.80 -18.14 10.89
C VAL A 331 -26.45 -17.45 11.06
N ARG A 332 -25.42 -17.92 10.34
CA ARG A 332 -24.13 -17.21 10.20
C ARG A 332 -23.84 -16.93 8.73
N ALA A 333 -23.29 -15.75 8.47
CA ALA A 333 -22.89 -15.29 7.15
C ALA A 333 -21.67 -14.39 7.26
N SER A 334 -20.83 -14.43 6.23
CA SER A 334 -19.78 -13.45 5.98
C SER A 334 -19.94 -12.90 4.58
N TYR A 335 -19.37 -11.72 4.35
CA TYR A 335 -19.56 -10.96 3.13
C TYR A 335 -18.22 -10.50 2.60
N TYR A 336 -18.06 -10.63 1.29
CA TYR A 336 -16.98 -10.03 0.54
C TYR A 336 -17.38 -8.62 0.13
N PHE A 337 -16.44 -7.69 0.33
CA PHE A 337 -16.51 -6.33 -0.19
C PHE A 337 -15.34 -6.13 -1.13
N GLU A 338 -15.65 -5.93 -2.40
CA GLU A 338 -14.69 -5.75 -3.47
C GLU A 338 -14.67 -4.27 -3.87
N ALA A 339 -13.47 -3.73 -4.07
CA ALA A 339 -13.29 -2.35 -4.46
C ALA A 339 -12.11 -2.20 -5.41
N THR A 340 -12.35 -1.56 -6.56
CA THR A 340 -11.31 -1.16 -7.50
C THR A 340 -11.44 0.32 -7.79
N VAL A 341 -10.33 1.07 -7.64
CA VAL A 341 -10.30 2.52 -7.87
C VAL A 341 -9.36 2.87 -9.00
N ALA A 342 -9.83 3.63 -9.98
CA ALA A 342 -9.02 4.09 -11.10
C ALA A 342 -9.26 5.58 -11.40
N PRO A 343 -8.21 6.40 -11.54
CA PRO A 343 -8.38 7.79 -11.93
C PRO A 343 -8.73 7.88 -13.42
N ARG A 344 -9.39 8.96 -13.84
CA ARG A 344 -9.67 9.22 -15.25
C ARG A 344 -8.38 9.18 -16.07
N GLY A 345 -8.40 8.43 -17.16
CA GLY A 345 -7.24 8.25 -18.04
C GLY A 345 -6.28 7.14 -17.61
N ALA A 346 -6.57 6.41 -16.53
CA ALA A 346 -5.85 5.18 -16.24
C ALA A 346 -6.27 4.10 -17.25
N THR A 347 -5.42 3.84 -18.24
CA THR A 347 -5.69 2.87 -19.30
C THR A 347 -5.32 1.44 -18.89
N HIS A 348 -4.29 1.28 -18.04
CA HIS A 348 -3.67 -0.02 -17.76
C HIS A 348 -3.27 -0.21 -16.28
N TYR A 349 -3.77 0.62 -15.38
CA TYR A 349 -3.47 0.52 -13.95
C TYR A 349 -4.68 0.92 -13.12
N THR A 350 -4.68 0.48 -11.86
CA THR A 350 -5.61 0.90 -10.82
C THR A 350 -4.80 1.50 -9.67
N LEU A 351 -5.39 2.39 -8.87
CA LEU A 351 -4.74 2.88 -7.66
C LEU A 351 -4.86 1.86 -6.52
N THR A 352 -5.96 1.11 -6.48
CA THR A 352 -6.11 -0.05 -5.62
C THR A 352 -7.11 -1.03 -6.23
N GLU A 353 -6.94 -2.31 -5.94
CA GLU A 353 -7.83 -3.39 -6.33
C GLU A 353 -7.90 -4.44 -5.23
N ARG A 354 -9.11 -4.74 -4.77
CA ARG A 354 -9.43 -5.84 -3.87
C ARG A 354 -10.60 -6.62 -4.41
N ARG A 355 -10.39 -7.87 -4.83
CA ARG A 355 -11.40 -8.73 -5.46
C ARG A 355 -11.36 -10.15 -4.93
N CYS A 356 -12.47 -10.88 -5.09
CA CYS A 356 -12.55 -12.30 -4.75
C CYS A 356 -11.63 -13.13 -5.65
N ASP A 357 -11.61 -12.85 -6.96
CA ASP A 357 -10.77 -13.55 -7.94
C ASP A 357 -9.26 -13.39 -7.69
N THR A 358 -8.88 -12.33 -6.96
CA THR A 358 -7.49 -12.04 -6.56
C THR A 358 -7.24 -12.34 -5.09
N TYR A 359 -8.16 -13.07 -4.42
CA TYR A 359 -8.04 -13.48 -3.01
C TYR A 359 -7.72 -12.31 -2.07
N SER A 360 -8.27 -11.13 -2.37
CA SER A 360 -7.92 -9.90 -1.67
C SER A 360 -9.12 -9.10 -1.20
N ALA A 361 -10.35 -9.50 -1.56
CA ALA A 361 -11.59 -8.90 -1.08
C ALA A 361 -11.61 -8.70 0.44
N VAL A 362 -12.28 -7.64 0.90
CA VAL A 362 -12.45 -7.44 2.35
C VAL A 362 -13.50 -8.43 2.84
N LEU A 363 -13.17 -9.22 3.87
CA LEU A 363 -14.13 -10.11 4.51
C LEU A 363 -14.64 -9.48 5.81
N ARG A 364 -15.96 -9.49 6.02
CA ARG A 364 -16.59 -9.17 7.31
C ARG A 364 -17.71 -10.14 7.61
N SER A 365 -17.84 -10.53 8.87
CA SER A 365 -19.00 -11.30 9.31
C SER A 365 -20.23 -10.40 9.49
N PHE A 366 -21.43 -10.99 9.43
CA PHE A 366 -22.68 -10.30 9.72
C PHE A 366 -22.66 -9.63 11.10
N ASP A 367 -22.17 -10.36 12.11
CA ASP A 367 -22.21 -9.91 13.49
C ASP A 367 -21.27 -8.73 13.74
N GLU A 368 -20.08 -8.73 13.13
CA GLU A 368 -19.14 -7.59 13.19
C GLU A 368 -19.70 -6.29 12.60
N LEU A 369 -20.70 -6.38 11.73
CA LEU A 369 -21.31 -5.21 11.07
C LEU A 369 -22.62 -4.79 11.75
N LEU A 370 -23.47 -5.75 12.13
CA LEU A 370 -24.87 -5.50 12.49
C LEU A 370 -25.31 -6.09 13.85
N ARG A 371 -24.45 -6.85 14.56
CA ARG A 371 -24.72 -7.43 15.90
C ARG A 371 -23.50 -7.28 16.80
N LEU A 372 -23.20 -6.04 17.13
CA LEU A 372 -22.00 -5.64 17.86
C LEU A 372 -21.89 -6.28 19.25
N ASP A 373 -23.05 -6.50 19.90
CA ASP A 373 -23.18 -7.23 21.16
C ASP A 373 -22.64 -8.66 21.06
N ARG A 374 -22.93 -9.36 19.96
CA ARG A 374 -22.44 -10.73 19.72
C ARG A 374 -20.99 -10.77 19.31
N ALA A 375 -20.53 -9.74 18.60
CA ALA A 375 -19.14 -9.60 18.16
C ALA A 375 -18.21 -9.06 19.26
N GLY A 376 -18.75 -8.62 20.41
CA GLY A 376 -17.97 -7.99 21.47
C GLY A 376 -17.32 -6.67 21.02
N ARG A 377 -18.04 -5.85 20.25
CA ARG A 377 -17.54 -4.59 19.69
C ARG A 377 -18.43 -3.41 20.09
N ASP A 378 -17.81 -2.24 20.23
CA ASP A 378 -18.54 -0.99 20.51
C ASP A 378 -18.99 -0.24 19.24
N ALA A 379 -18.38 -0.59 18.09
CA ALA A 379 -18.69 0.02 16.80
C ALA A 379 -18.64 -1.02 15.66
N PRO A 380 -19.40 -0.81 14.57
CA PRO A 380 -19.33 -1.66 13.38
C PRO A 380 -17.92 -1.73 12.82
N HIS A 381 -17.48 -2.93 12.47
CA HIS A 381 -16.19 -3.12 11.80
C HIS A 381 -16.30 -2.82 10.30
N SER A 382 -16.72 -1.60 9.96
CA SER A 382 -16.96 -1.15 8.58
C SER A 382 -15.74 -1.41 7.68
N PRO A 383 -15.91 -1.98 6.48
CA PRO A 383 -14.81 -2.22 5.57
C PRO A 383 -14.27 -0.88 5.01
N VAL A 384 -12.99 -0.65 5.24
CA VAL A 384 -12.22 0.37 4.51
C VAL A 384 -11.96 -0.17 3.11
N LEU A 385 -12.58 0.45 2.11
CA LEU A 385 -12.52 0.04 0.72
C LEU A 385 -11.22 0.51 0.07
N PHE A 386 -10.83 1.76 0.31
CA PHE A 386 -9.64 2.36 -0.29
C PHE A 386 -9.13 3.58 0.48
N SER A 387 -7.84 3.86 0.32
CA SER A 387 -7.17 5.12 0.66
C SER A 387 -6.34 5.55 -0.53
N VAL A 388 -6.90 6.40 -1.40
CA VAL A 388 -6.23 6.80 -2.65
C VAL A 388 -5.73 8.23 -2.57
N PHE A 389 -4.54 8.44 -3.10
CA PHE A 389 -3.99 9.77 -3.31
C PHE A 389 -4.23 10.16 -4.77
N LEU A 390 -4.54 11.42 -5.00
CA LEU A 390 -4.86 12.05 -6.28
C LEU A 390 -4.06 13.36 -6.38
N ASP A 391 -3.91 13.84 -7.60
CA ASP A 391 -3.06 14.98 -7.92
C ASP A 391 -3.82 15.88 -8.90
N THR A 392 -4.21 17.06 -8.43
CA THR A 392 -5.00 18.00 -9.23
C THR A 392 -4.22 18.56 -10.42
N SER A 393 -2.88 18.52 -10.41
CA SER A 393 -2.07 18.90 -11.58
C SER A 393 -2.25 17.94 -12.76
N LYS A 394 -2.74 16.72 -12.52
CA LYS A 394 -3.04 15.71 -13.54
C LYS A 394 -4.46 15.82 -14.13
N ILE A 395 -5.21 16.85 -13.78
CA ILE A 395 -6.55 17.08 -14.36
C ILE A 395 -6.40 17.43 -15.85
N THR A 396 -6.92 16.56 -16.70
CA THR A 396 -6.86 16.74 -18.17
C THR A 396 -7.99 17.59 -18.74
N VAL A 397 -9.11 17.75 -18.02
CA VAL A 397 -10.29 18.50 -18.48
C VAL A 397 -10.93 19.22 -17.31
N GLY A 398 -11.12 20.54 -17.48
CA GLY A 398 -11.75 21.42 -16.49
C GLY A 398 -10.91 21.57 -15.23
N LYS A 399 -11.58 21.59 -14.08
CA LYS A 399 -10.96 21.71 -12.75
C LYS A 399 -11.35 20.58 -11.80
N THR A 400 -11.86 19.47 -12.35
CA THR A 400 -12.49 18.40 -11.57
C THR A 400 -11.61 17.16 -11.60
N VAL A 401 -11.28 16.66 -10.42
CA VAL A 401 -10.68 15.33 -10.26
C VAL A 401 -11.78 14.30 -10.49
N VAL A 402 -11.52 13.34 -11.38
CA VAL A 402 -12.48 12.28 -11.72
C VAL A 402 -11.83 10.93 -11.54
N PHE A 403 -12.52 10.02 -10.87
CA PHE A 403 -12.09 8.64 -10.67
C PHE A 403 -13.29 7.72 -10.54
N SER A 404 -13.13 6.44 -10.88
CA SER A 404 -14.14 5.41 -10.70
C SER A 404 -13.90 4.60 -9.44
N VAL A 405 -14.97 4.08 -8.87
CA VAL A 405 -14.99 3.06 -7.81
C VAL A 405 -15.91 1.94 -8.28
N GLU A 406 -15.33 0.83 -8.73
CA GLU A 406 -16.08 -0.41 -8.92
C GLU A 406 -16.29 -1.04 -7.56
N LEU A 407 -17.54 -1.25 -7.16
CA LEU A 407 -17.90 -1.79 -5.85
C LEU A 407 -18.83 -3.00 -6.04
N ALA A 408 -18.48 -4.10 -5.39
CA ALA A 408 -19.33 -5.28 -5.32
C ALA A 408 -19.40 -5.82 -3.89
N VAL A 409 -20.58 -6.33 -3.52
CA VAL A 409 -20.85 -6.98 -2.24
C VAL A 409 -21.53 -8.31 -2.50
N SER A 410 -20.93 -9.39 -2.01
CA SER A 410 -21.42 -10.76 -2.15
C SER A 410 -21.28 -11.51 -0.83
N THR A 411 -21.97 -12.66 -0.72
CA THR A 411 -21.91 -13.53 0.47
C THR A 411 -20.85 -14.61 0.27
N THR A 412 -20.23 -15.09 1.35
CA THR A 412 -19.43 -16.33 1.35
C THR A 412 -20.29 -17.60 1.36
N GLY A 413 -21.61 -17.44 1.32
CA GLY A 413 -22.58 -18.49 1.64
C GLY A 413 -23.11 -18.35 3.07
N TYR A 414 -24.12 -19.16 3.38
CA TYR A 414 -24.84 -19.14 4.65
C TYR A 414 -24.67 -20.47 5.39
N SER A 415 -24.69 -20.42 6.71
CA SER A 415 -24.88 -21.62 7.54
C SER A 415 -26.11 -21.46 8.43
N ILE A 416 -26.88 -22.53 8.56
CA ILE A 416 -28.07 -22.62 9.40
C ILE A 416 -27.84 -23.78 10.38
N ASP A 417 -27.85 -23.50 11.68
CA ASP A 417 -27.57 -24.47 12.75
C ASP A 417 -26.28 -25.28 12.47
N GLN A 418 -25.22 -24.54 12.09
CA GLN A 418 -23.88 -25.06 11.75
C GLN A 418 -23.81 -25.93 10.49
N LYS A 419 -24.90 -26.08 9.73
CA LYS A 419 -24.91 -26.76 8.43
C LYS A 419 -24.81 -25.75 7.31
N LEU A 420 -23.89 -25.99 6.37
CA LEU A 420 -23.77 -25.17 5.16
C LEU A 420 -25.06 -25.25 4.35
N TRP A 421 -25.60 -24.09 4.00
CA TRP A 421 -26.76 -23.97 3.15
C TRP A 421 -26.30 -23.90 1.69
N LEU A 422 -26.30 -25.04 1.00
CA LEU A 422 -25.85 -25.17 -0.39
C LEU A 422 -26.99 -25.42 -1.38
N ASP A 423 -28.09 -26.01 -0.91
CA ASP A 423 -29.16 -26.57 -1.75
C ASP A 423 -29.85 -25.56 -2.68
N GLN A 424 -29.77 -24.25 -2.37
CA GLN A 424 -30.32 -23.19 -3.23
C GLN A 424 -29.33 -22.03 -3.41
N HIS A 425 -28.05 -22.22 -3.12
CA HIS A 425 -27.01 -21.22 -3.37
C HIS A 425 -26.56 -21.31 -4.83
N VAL A 426 -26.46 -20.16 -5.49
CA VAL A 426 -25.91 -20.04 -6.85
C VAL A 426 -24.73 -19.09 -6.81
N GLU A 427 -23.59 -19.54 -7.34
CA GLU A 427 -22.38 -18.74 -7.44
C GLU A 427 -22.58 -17.51 -8.37
N GLY A 428 -21.87 -16.43 -8.07
CA GLY A 428 -21.98 -15.16 -8.82
C GLY A 428 -23.16 -14.28 -8.39
N GLU A 429 -23.82 -14.60 -7.28
CA GLU A 429 -24.88 -13.77 -6.72
C GLU A 429 -24.34 -12.58 -5.92
N TYR A 430 -24.58 -11.35 -6.41
CA TYR A 430 -24.26 -10.12 -5.70
C TYR A 430 -25.47 -9.56 -4.94
N LEU A 431 -25.21 -9.03 -3.74
CA LEU A 431 -26.16 -8.20 -2.98
C LEU A 431 -26.19 -6.77 -3.51
N PHE A 432 -25.02 -6.29 -3.96
CA PHE A 432 -24.83 -5.01 -4.63
C PHE A 432 -23.67 -5.12 -5.61
N ARG A 433 -23.79 -4.50 -6.78
CA ARG A 433 -22.70 -4.33 -7.75
C ARG A 433 -22.96 -3.10 -8.59
N ASN A 434 -22.04 -2.16 -8.60
CA ASN A 434 -22.10 -1.00 -9.50
C ASN A 434 -20.73 -0.33 -9.64
N THR A 435 -20.54 0.43 -10.72
CA THR A 435 -19.40 1.33 -10.91
C THR A 435 -19.79 2.78 -10.62
N LEU A 436 -19.27 3.36 -9.54
CA LEU A 436 -19.46 4.79 -9.24
C LEU A 436 -18.41 5.63 -9.96
N THR A 437 -18.82 6.61 -10.76
CA THR A 437 -17.93 7.69 -11.20
C THR A 437 -18.02 8.84 -10.20
N LEU A 438 -16.92 9.15 -9.52
CA LEU A 438 -16.80 10.24 -8.56
C LEU A 438 -16.12 11.45 -9.20
N ARG A 439 -16.65 12.63 -8.90
CA ARG A 439 -16.21 13.93 -9.40
C ARG A 439 -16.00 14.85 -8.21
N ALA A 440 -14.75 15.21 -7.94
CA ALA A 440 -14.39 16.15 -6.88
C ALA A 440 -13.87 17.45 -7.50
N THR A 441 -14.64 18.52 -7.36
CA THR A 441 -14.26 19.86 -7.83
C THR A 441 -13.81 20.70 -6.63
N PRO A 442 -12.57 21.23 -6.60
CA PRO A 442 -12.13 22.13 -5.55
C PRO A 442 -13.01 23.40 -5.50
N THR A 443 -13.30 23.85 -4.28
CA THR A 443 -13.99 25.11 -3.97
C THR A 443 -13.15 25.91 -2.96
N ALA A 444 -13.60 27.12 -2.59
CA ALA A 444 -12.88 27.95 -1.61
C ALA A 444 -12.81 27.26 -0.23
N ASP A 445 -13.91 26.63 0.19
CA ASP A 445 -14.09 26.11 1.55
C ASP A 445 -14.05 24.57 1.63
N GLY A 446 -13.69 23.88 0.54
CA GLY A 446 -13.67 22.40 0.50
C GLY A 446 -13.90 21.85 -0.90
N TRP A 447 -14.76 20.84 -1.03
CA TRP A 447 -15.02 20.14 -2.29
C TRP A 447 -16.50 20.15 -2.67
N ASN A 448 -16.77 20.29 -3.98
CA ASN A 448 -18.05 19.89 -4.55
C ASN A 448 -17.91 18.46 -5.04
N VAL A 449 -18.55 17.51 -4.35
CA VAL A 449 -18.47 16.08 -4.68
C VAL A 449 -19.75 15.62 -5.34
N ARG A 450 -19.62 15.06 -6.55
CA ARG A 450 -20.72 14.48 -7.30
C ARG A 450 -20.41 13.05 -7.68
N TYR A 451 -21.46 12.24 -7.84
CA TYR A 451 -21.33 10.83 -8.18
C TYR A 451 -22.33 10.39 -9.25
N LEU A 452 -22.05 9.30 -9.93
CA LEU A 452 -22.94 8.72 -10.94
C LEU A 452 -22.76 7.20 -11.00
N TYR A 453 -23.86 6.45 -11.08
CA TYR A 453 -23.85 5.01 -11.33
C TYR A 453 -23.60 4.76 -12.81
N THR A 454 -22.37 4.40 -13.15
CA THR A 454 -21.86 4.33 -14.52
C THR A 454 -22.42 3.11 -15.27
N ASP A 455 -22.85 2.09 -14.54
CA ASP A 455 -23.51 0.93 -15.13
C ASP A 455 -24.93 1.29 -15.62
N GLU A 456 -25.50 2.40 -15.11
CA GLU A 456 -26.85 2.87 -15.46
C GLU A 456 -26.84 4.14 -16.32
N ARG A 457 -25.76 4.92 -16.28
CA ARG A 457 -25.66 6.24 -16.92
C ARG A 457 -24.27 6.44 -17.50
N TRP A 458 -24.17 7.28 -18.54
CA TRP A 458 -22.89 7.64 -19.13
C TRP A 458 -22.02 8.45 -18.16
N SER A 459 -20.73 8.13 -18.12
CA SER A 459 -19.75 8.76 -17.20
C SER A 459 -19.60 10.26 -17.44
N GLU A 460 -19.95 10.78 -18.61
CA GLU A 460 -19.92 12.20 -18.97
C GLU A 460 -20.99 13.05 -18.25
N GLY A 461 -22.04 12.41 -17.73
CA GLY A 461 -23.10 13.10 -17.01
C GLY A 461 -22.61 13.85 -15.77
N THR A 462 -23.31 14.94 -15.43
CA THR A 462 -23.02 15.80 -14.27
C THR A 462 -23.09 15.03 -12.94
N GLY A 463 -23.84 13.93 -12.89
CA GLY A 463 -24.05 13.14 -11.68
C GLY A 463 -24.97 13.81 -10.67
N THR A 464 -25.10 13.20 -9.49
CA THR A 464 -25.86 13.67 -8.33
C THR A 464 -24.90 14.26 -7.31
N LEU A 465 -25.32 15.31 -6.59
CA LEU A 465 -24.51 15.86 -5.48
C LEU A 465 -24.48 14.85 -4.33
N ALA A 466 -23.29 14.54 -3.81
CA ALA A 466 -23.18 13.73 -2.60
C ALA A 466 -23.71 14.51 -1.38
N GLU A 467 -24.33 13.81 -0.44
CA GLU A 467 -24.77 14.42 0.82
C GLU A 467 -23.54 14.81 1.65
N TRP A 468 -23.57 15.96 2.33
CA TRP A 468 -22.48 16.46 3.16
C TRP A 468 -23.01 16.71 4.56
N ASP A 469 -22.40 16.09 5.58
CA ASP A 469 -22.84 16.20 6.98
C ASP A 469 -22.01 17.20 7.82
N GLY A 470 -21.03 17.87 7.21
CA GLY A 470 -20.08 18.74 7.91
C GLY A 470 -18.70 18.11 8.15
N ALA A 471 -18.55 16.79 7.97
CA ALA A 471 -17.28 16.07 8.09
C ALA A 471 -17.00 15.11 6.93
N TYR A 472 -18.02 14.42 6.41
CA TYR A 472 -17.89 13.43 5.34
C TYR A 472 -18.94 13.61 4.23
N TYR A 473 -18.58 13.14 3.04
CA TYR A 473 -19.53 13.02 1.93
C TYR A 473 -20.14 11.63 1.90
N TRP A 474 -21.44 11.56 1.66
CA TRP A 474 -22.22 10.33 1.74
C TRP A 474 -22.93 10.03 0.43
N ILE A 475 -22.87 8.76 0.05
CA ILE A 475 -23.56 8.22 -1.12
C ILE A 475 -24.36 7.01 -0.67
N ALA A 476 -25.69 7.09 -0.72
CA ALA A 476 -26.56 5.96 -0.42
C ALA A 476 -26.42 4.88 -1.50
N LEU A 477 -26.27 3.63 -1.09
CA LEU A 477 -26.16 2.47 -1.95
C LEU A 477 -27.27 1.49 -1.61
N THR A 478 -28.13 1.21 -2.58
CA THR A 478 -29.27 0.31 -2.40
C THR A 478 -29.38 -0.67 -3.55
N SER A 479 -29.95 -1.85 -3.30
CA SER A 479 -30.33 -2.79 -4.36
C SER A 479 -31.78 -3.27 -4.20
N HIS A 480 -32.36 -3.80 -5.28
CA HIS A 480 -33.69 -4.40 -5.26
C HIS A 480 -33.81 -5.60 -4.31
N LYS A 481 -32.68 -6.23 -3.94
CA LYS A 481 -32.65 -7.32 -2.96
C LYS A 481 -32.80 -6.83 -1.52
N GLY A 482 -32.80 -5.51 -1.30
CA GLY A 482 -32.89 -4.91 0.04
C GLY A 482 -31.54 -4.63 0.68
N PHE A 483 -30.43 -4.69 -0.08
CA PHE A 483 -29.14 -4.17 0.40
C PHE A 483 -29.27 -2.67 0.66
N LYS A 484 -28.74 -2.22 1.80
CA LYS A 484 -28.64 -0.81 2.16
C LYS A 484 -27.30 -0.55 2.81
N ALA A 485 -26.57 0.42 2.28
CA ALA A 485 -25.33 0.91 2.85
C ALA A 485 -25.13 2.37 2.44
N ARG A 486 -24.15 3.02 3.05
CA ARG A 486 -23.68 4.35 2.67
C ARG A 486 -22.18 4.30 2.45
N LEU A 487 -21.73 4.75 1.28
CA LEU A 487 -20.32 5.00 1.03
C LEU A 487 -19.97 6.35 1.65
N ARG A 488 -19.18 6.31 2.73
CA ARG A 488 -18.57 7.47 3.37
C ARG A 488 -17.27 7.80 2.65
N LEU A 489 -17.14 9.05 2.18
CA LEU A 489 -15.95 9.58 1.56
C LEU A 489 -15.37 10.69 2.43
N ASP A 490 -14.11 10.54 2.81
CA ASP A 490 -13.32 11.57 3.48
C ASP A 490 -12.33 12.16 2.46
N LEU A 491 -12.53 13.43 2.10
CA LEU A 491 -11.70 14.14 1.13
C LEU A 491 -10.80 15.15 1.86
N GLN A 492 -9.51 14.87 1.87
CA GLN A 492 -8.53 15.68 2.58
C GLN A 492 -7.62 16.37 1.56
N ARG A 493 -7.55 17.70 1.62
CA ARG A 493 -6.54 18.45 0.87
C ARG A 493 -5.20 18.29 1.59
N ILE A 494 -4.20 17.81 0.86
CA ILE A 494 -2.84 17.67 1.38
C ILE A 494 -2.12 18.97 1.09
N VAL A 495 -1.92 19.78 2.13
CA VAL A 495 -1.08 20.96 2.05
C VAL A 495 0.36 20.48 2.28
N PRO A 496 1.31 20.75 1.35
CA PRO A 496 2.72 20.51 1.64
C PRO A 496 3.08 21.23 2.93
N GLU A 497 3.81 20.58 3.86
CA GLU A 497 4.25 21.24 5.10
C GLU A 497 4.86 22.59 4.70
N PRO A 498 4.31 23.73 5.17
CA PRO A 498 4.88 25.02 4.83
C PRO A 498 6.32 25.01 5.30
N GLY A 499 7.24 25.42 4.43
CA GLY A 499 8.61 25.71 4.83
C GLY A 499 8.54 26.78 5.91
N ALA A 500 8.62 26.36 7.17
CA ALA A 500 8.69 27.19 8.35
C ALA A 500 10.14 27.41 8.76
#